data_AF-A0A524FL65-F1
#
_entry.id   AF-A0A524FL65-F1
#
_cell.length_a   1.000
_cell.length_b   1.000
_cell.length_c   1.000
_cell.angle_alpha   90.00
_cell.angle_beta   90.00
_cell.angle_gamma   90.00
#
_symmetry.space_group_name_H-M   'P 1'
#
loop_
_entity.id
_entity.type
_entity.pdbx_description
1 polymer ?
#
loop_
_entity_poly.entity_id
_entity_poly.type
_entity_poly.pdbx_seq_one_letter_code
_entity_poly.pdbx_strand_id
1 'polypeptide(L)' 'MNDKKLPPPPTLPPSRTRREENFCLFHKGTLTGKIYVCPSCKAKYCLECAKKAKSEGRKCIKCKQLIFI' A
#
# COMPACT_ATOMS: atom_id res chain seq x y z
N MET A 1 -11.66 -0.73 -55.48
CA MET A 1 -10.89 -1.29 -54.35
C MET A 1 -10.86 -0.23 -53.26
N ASN A 2 -11.44 -0.49 -52.10
CA ASN A 2 -11.58 0.50 -51.02
C ASN A 2 -10.72 0.01 -49.86
N ASP A 3 -9.44 0.38 -49.90
CA ASP A 3 -8.43 0.01 -48.91
C ASP A 3 -8.72 0.71 -47.59
N LYS A 4 -9.57 0.09 -46.77
CA LYS A 4 -9.83 0.49 -45.39
C LYS A 4 -8.55 0.27 -44.58
N LYS A 5 -7.64 1.25 -44.60
CA LYS A 5 -6.53 1.34 -43.66
C LYS A 5 -7.11 1.40 -42.25
N LEU A 6 -7.09 0.25 -41.57
CA LEU A 6 -7.43 0.18 -40.17
C LEU A 6 -6.50 1.13 -39.39
N PRO A 7 -7.02 1.89 -38.43
CA PRO A 7 -6.18 2.74 -37.60
C PRO A 7 -5.19 1.88 -36.84
N PRO A 8 -3.98 2.40 -36.54
CA PRO A 8 -3.01 1.67 -35.74
C PRO A 8 -3.63 1.29 -34.39
N PRO A 9 -3.31 0.10 -33.86
CA PRO A 9 -3.81 -0.33 -32.57
C PRO A 9 -3.38 0.68 -31.48
N PRO A 10 -4.24 0.92 -30.47
CA PRO A 10 -3.90 1.81 -29.37
C PRO A 10 -2.67 1.30 -28.63
N THR A 11 -1.63 2.12 -28.54
CA THR A 11 -0.42 1.83 -27.79
C THR A 11 -0.76 1.85 -26.30
N LEU A 12 -0.77 0.69 -25.63
CA LEU A 12 -0.90 0.63 -24.18
C LEU A 12 0.32 1.31 -23.54
N PRO A 13 0.13 2.19 -22.54
CA PRO A 13 1.25 2.78 -21.82
C PRO A 13 2.05 1.68 -21.10
N PRO A 14 3.37 1.86 -20.90
CA PRO A 14 4.18 0.90 -20.18
C PRO A 14 3.59 0.70 -18.78
N SER A 15 3.16 -0.53 -18.51
CA SER A 15 2.65 -0.95 -17.20
C SER A 15 3.78 -0.95 -16.18
N ARG A 16 4.13 0.22 -15.64
CA ARG A 16 5.14 0.31 -14.58
C ARG A 16 4.99 1.53 -13.68
N THR A 17 3.78 1.83 -13.26
CA THR A 17 3.61 2.52 -11.98
C THR A 17 3.81 1.50 -10.87
N ARG A 18 5.07 1.28 -10.48
CA ARG A 18 5.44 0.65 -9.22
C ARG A 18 4.94 1.60 -8.12
N ARG A 19 3.65 1.51 -7.78
CA ARG A 19 3.05 2.28 -6.68
C ARG A 19 3.92 2.02 -5.46
N GLU A 20 4.63 3.05 -5.02
CA GLU A 20 5.50 2.96 -3.86
C GLU A 20 4.62 2.64 -2.65
N GLU A 21 4.63 1.37 -2.22
CA GLU A 21 3.86 0.84 -1.09
C GLU A 21 4.42 1.31 0.26
N ASN A 22 5.15 2.42 0.28
CA ASN A 22 5.84 2.94 1.44
C ASN A 22 4.95 3.96 2.16
N PHE A 23 3.67 3.64 2.41
CA PHE A 23 2.76 4.55 3.10
C PHE A 23 2.23 3.93 4.41
N CYS A 24 2.45 4.63 5.51
CA CYS A 24 1.95 4.28 6.82
C CYS A 24 0.59 4.93 7.08
N LEU A 25 -0.45 4.14 7.33
CA LEU A 25 -1.78 4.69 7.61
C LEU A 25 -1.90 5.30 9.01
N PHE A 26 -0.96 5.02 9.93
CA PHE A 26 -1.02 5.53 11.31
C PHE A 26 -0.62 7.00 11.39
N HIS A 27 0.56 7.35 10.86
CA HIS A 27 1.02 8.74 10.81
C HIS A 27 0.71 9.43 9.47
N LYS A 28 -0.01 8.75 8.57
CA LYS A 28 -0.43 9.25 7.24
C LYS A 28 0.75 9.82 6.43
N GLY A 29 1.88 9.11 6.45
CA GLY A 29 3.08 9.53 5.74
C GLY A 29 3.89 8.34 5.26
N THR A 30 5.12 8.60 4.81
CA THR A 30 5.99 7.56 4.27
C THR A 30 6.42 6.56 5.35
N LEU A 31 6.55 5.28 5.00
CA LEU A 31 7.13 4.26 5.88
C LEU A 31 8.61 4.59 6.09
N THR A 32 8.99 4.86 7.33
CA THR A 32 10.37 5.17 7.72
C THR A 32 10.91 4.09 8.66
N GLY A 33 12.13 3.64 8.41
CA GLY A 33 12.82 2.66 9.25
C GLY A 33 12.24 1.25 9.16
N LYS A 34 11.97 0.63 10.32
CA LYS A 34 11.47 -0.75 10.39
C LYS A 34 9.98 -0.80 10.04
N ILE A 35 9.61 -1.73 9.16
CA ILE A 35 8.23 -1.93 8.72
C ILE A 35 7.63 -3.09 9.53
N TYR A 36 6.55 -2.79 10.26
CA TYR A 36 5.69 -3.80 10.84
C TYR A 36 4.63 -4.20 9.81
N VAL A 37 4.51 -5.50 9.55
CA VAL A 37 3.49 -6.05 8.67
C VAL A 37 2.43 -6.72 9.54
N CYS A 38 1.19 -6.24 9.44
CA CYS A 38 0.08 -6.85 10.17
C CYS A 38 -0.13 -8.30 9.73
N PRO A 39 -0.10 -9.30 10.63
CA PRO A 39 -0.24 -10.71 10.27
C PRO A 39 -1.62 -11.03 9.68
N SER A 40 -2.68 -10.31 10.06
CA SER A 40 -4.03 -10.58 9.58
C SER A 40 -4.33 -10.01 8.19
N CYS A 41 -3.86 -8.79 7.88
CA CYS A 41 -4.24 -8.10 6.63
C CYS A 41 -3.06 -7.72 5.74
N LYS A 42 -1.83 -8.09 6.13
CA LYS A 42 -0.58 -7.77 5.44
C LYS A 42 -0.35 -6.28 5.21
N ALA A 43 -1.05 -5.44 5.97
CA ALA A 43 -0.86 -4.00 5.92
C ALA A 43 0.50 -3.62 6.50
N LYS A 44 1.24 -2.78 5.78
CA LYS A 44 2.56 -2.27 6.17
C LYS A 44 2.39 -0.98 6.99
N TYR A 45 3.04 -0.92 8.13
CA TYR A 45 3.03 0.21 9.06
C TYR A 45 4.45 0.47 9.56
N CYS A 46 4.72 1.68 10.06
CA CYS A 46 5.96 1.91 10.81
C CYS A 46 5.92 1.11 12.12
N LEU A 47 7.05 0.51 12.47
CA LEU A 47 7.20 -0.25 13.71
C LEU A 47 6.91 0.63 14.93
N GLU A 48 7.33 1.89 14.90
CA GLU A 48 7.04 2.86 15.96
C GLU A 48 5.55 3.18 16.09
N CYS A 49 4.86 3.33 14.95
CA CYS A 49 3.41 3.53 14.94
C CYS A 49 2.67 2.31 15.47
N ALA A 50 3.11 1.10 15.11
CA ALA A 50 2.55 -0.14 15.61
C ALA A 50 2.76 -0.27 17.13
N LYS A 51 3.93 0.10 17.65
CA LYS A 51 4.21 0.15 19.10
C LYS A 51 3.32 1.15 19.83
N LYS A 52 3.22 2.39 19.34
CA LYS A 52 2.33 3.41 19.92
C LYS A 52 0.88 2.95 19.91
N ALA A 53 0.42 2.40 18.78
CA ALA A 53 -0.93 1.85 18.67
C ALA A 53 -1.19 0.74 19.69
N LYS A 54 -0.23 -0.17 19.92
CA LYS A 54 -0.33 -1.20 20.98
C LYS A 54 -0.45 -0.56 22.37
N SER A 55 0.40 0.41 22.69
CA SER A 55 0.37 1.13 23.98
C SER A 55 -0.92 1.93 24.19
N GLU A 56 -1.49 2.49 23.14
CA GLU A 56 -2.78 3.21 23.18
C GLU A 56 -4.00 2.28 23.07
N GLY A 57 -3.80 0.96 22.92
CA GLY A 57 -4.91 0.00 22.71
C GLY A 57 -5.61 0.15 21.35
N ARG A 58 -4.99 0.84 20.39
CA ARG A 58 -5.51 1.01 19.03
C ARG A 58 -5.33 -0.27 18.21
N LYS A 59 -6.30 -0.51 17.32
CA LYS A 59 -6.34 -1.65 16.42
C LYS A 59 -5.78 -1.28 15.05
N CYS A 60 -5.44 -2.28 14.25
CA CYS A 60 -5.04 -2.12 12.86
C CYS A 60 -6.11 -1.36 12.07
N ILE A 61 -5.71 -0.30 11.36
CA ILE A 61 -6.64 0.56 10.61
C ILE A 61 -7.37 -0.22 9.50
N LYS A 62 -6.72 -1.24 8.91
CA LYS A 62 -7.29 -2.03 7.81
C LYS A 62 -8.26 -3.11 8.30
N CYS A 63 -7.83 -4.00 9.19
CA CYS A 63 -8.64 -5.15 9.62
C CYS A 63 -9.29 -5.01 11.00
N LYS A 64 -9.07 -3.88 11.70
CA LYS A 64 -9.55 -3.65 13.06
C LYS A 64 -9.13 -4.73 14.06
N GLN A 65 -8.06 -5.48 13.78
CA GLN A 65 -7.46 -6.47 14.68
C GLN A 65 -6.43 -5.83 15.61
N LEU A 66 -6.18 -6.45 16.76
CA LEU A 66 -5.16 -5.99 17.69
C LEU A 66 -3.76 -6.06 17.05
N ILE A 67 -2.92 -5.09 17.37
CA ILE A 67 -1.53 -5.05 16.89
C ILE A 67 -0.67 -5.83 17.86
N PHE A 68 -0.24 -7.02 17.42
CA PHE A 68 0.69 -7.87 18.13
C PHE A 68 2.09 -7.66 17.55
N ILE A 69 2.83 -6.76 18.19
CA ILE A 69 4.24 -6.46 17.93
C ILE A 69 5.08 -6.74 19.16
#